data_AF-A0A6I6UFV5-F1
#
_entry.id   AF-A0A6I6UFV5-F1
#
_cell.length_a   1.000
_cell.length_b   1.000
_cell.length_c   1.000
_cell.angle_alpha   90.00
_cell.angle_beta   90.00
_cell.angle_gamma   90.00
#
_symmetry.space_group_name_H-M   'P 1'
#
loop_
_entity.id
_entity.type
_entity.pdbx_description
1 polymer ?
#
loop_
_entity_poly.entity_id
_entity_poly.type
_entity_poly.pdbx_seq_one_letter_code
_entity_poly.pdbx_strand_id
1 'polypeptide(L)'
;MPIAERDYWNDDMYRPKSKKVPKLSWGVIGFILLALFASGLPMKIYNEITIQQEQKIRSYLQEREQYFSSSDQSFKQLMTKINATNGNPSSLKLATNETDMMLTRNYKKLIDLNPPREFKELHDKTVELYVIKQVAVDYLVS
;
A
#
# COMPACT_ATOMS: atom_id res chain seq x y z
N MET A 1 53.48 -1.38 67.53
CA MET A 1 52.39 -0.64 66.86
C MET A 1 52.73 0.84 66.95
N PRO A 2 52.87 1.55 65.81
CA PRO A 2 51.68 2.22 65.27
C PRO A 2 51.54 2.23 63.72
N ILE A 3 50.28 2.12 63.30
CA ILE A 3 49.58 2.87 62.24
C ILE A 3 50.19 2.81 60.82
N ALA A 4 49.99 1.68 60.16
CA ALA A 4 50.02 1.55 58.70
C ALA A 4 48.61 1.76 58.12
N GLU A 5 47.98 2.89 58.40
CA GLU A 5 46.68 3.24 57.83
C GLU A 5 46.61 4.76 57.69
N ARG A 6 47.01 5.33 56.53
CA ARG A 6 46.53 6.67 56.18
C ARG A 6 46.62 7.17 54.74
N ASP A 7 47.09 6.40 53.75
CA ASP A 7 47.23 6.96 52.39
C ASP A 7 46.48 6.21 51.27
N TYR A 8 45.58 5.28 51.59
CA TYR A 8 44.80 4.55 50.57
C TYR A 8 43.71 5.39 49.86
N TRP A 9 43.36 6.57 50.39
CA TRP A 9 42.33 7.42 49.81
C TRP A 9 42.82 8.36 48.69
N ASN A 10 44.14 8.46 48.52
CA ASN A 10 44.77 9.32 47.51
C ASN A 10 45.35 8.55 46.33
N ASP A 11 45.06 7.23 46.24
CA ASP A 11 45.53 6.41 45.14
C ASP A 11 44.57 6.55 43.95
N ASP A 12 44.94 7.42 43.02
CA ASP A 12 44.23 7.73 41.78
C ASP A 12 43.99 6.50 40.90
N MET A 13 44.65 5.38 41.22
CA MET A 13 44.66 4.13 40.46
C MET A 13 43.27 3.50 40.31
N TYR A 14 42.33 3.79 41.21
CA TYR A 14 40.96 3.23 41.20
C TYR A 14 39.85 4.23 40.84
N ARG A 15 40.17 5.48 40.45
CA ARG A 15 39.14 6.40 39.96
C ARG A 15 38.59 5.87 38.62
N PRO A 16 37.26 5.69 38.46
CA PRO A 16 36.69 5.26 37.19
C PRO A 16 37.03 6.32 36.13
N LYS A 17 37.92 5.97 35.20
CA LYS A 17 38.26 6.82 34.05
C LYS A 17 36.95 7.10 33.31
N SER A 18 36.44 8.33 33.42
CA SER A 18 35.26 8.76 32.69
C SER A 18 35.51 8.46 31.20
N LYS A 19 34.77 7.51 30.62
CA LYS A 19 34.76 7.31 29.16
C LYS A 19 34.26 8.62 28.56
N LYS A 20 35.17 9.46 28.08
CA LYS A 20 34.82 10.70 27.38
C LYS A 20 33.99 10.27 26.17
N VAL A 21 32.71 10.61 26.18
CA VAL A 21 31.85 10.48 25.01
C VAL A 21 32.55 11.25 23.88
N PRO A 22 32.82 10.62 22.72
CA PRO A 22 33.51 11.31 21.64
C PRO A 22 32.69 12.55 21.28
N LYS A 23 33.29 13.73 21.44
CA LYS A 23 32.68 14.99 21.05
C LYS A 23 32.66 15.01 19.52
N LEU A 24 31.53 14.65 18.93
CA LEU A 24 31.31 14.77 17.51
C LEU A 24 31.49 16.26 17.15
N SER A 25 32.55 16.59 16.42
CA SER A 25 32.78 17.97 15.98
C SER A 25 31.93 18.24 14.74
N TRP A 26 31.44 19.47 14.59
CA TRP A 26 30.68 19.89 13.42
C TRP A 26 31.42 19.66 12.10
N GLY A 27 32.75 19.68 12.11
CA GLY A 27 33.58 19.34 10.93
C GLY A 27 33.51 17.86 10.55
N VAL A 28 33.46 16.94 11.52
CA VAL A 28 33.29 15.50 11.27
C VAL A 28 31.89 15.23 10.70
N ILE A 29 30.86 15.91 11.21
CA ILE A 29 29.49 15.83 10.68
C ILE A 29 29.45 16.31 9.22
N GLY A 30 30.12 17.43 8.93
CA GLY A 30 30.24 17.97 7.57
C GLY A 30 30.92 16.99 6.61
N PHE A 31 32.03 16.37 7.03
CA PHE A 31 32.74 15.37 6.22
C PHE A 31 31.88 14.13 5.95
N ILE A 32 31.13 13.65 6.93
CA ILE A 32 30.21 12.51 6.78
C ILE A 32 29.10 12.85 5.78
N LEU A 33 28.48 14.03 5.88
CA LEU A 33 27.47 14.48 4.93
C LEU A 33 28.04 14.57 3.51
N LEU A 34 29.23 15.15 3.34
CA LEU A 34 29.88 15.30 2.04
C LEU A 34 30.20 13.94 1.41
N ALA A 35 30.70 12.99 2.20
CA ALA A 35 30.94 11.61 1.75
C ALA A 35 29.63 10.89 1.35
N LEU A 36 28.54 11.08 2.12
CA LEU A 36 27.22 10.54 1.78
C LEU A 36 26.70 11.10 0.46
N PHE A 37 26.81 12.41 0.21
CA PHE A 37 26.42 13.00 -1.07
C PHE A 37 27.32 12.55 -2.22
N ALA A 38 28.64 12.47 -2.02
CA ALA A 38 29.58 11.99 -3.03
C ALA A 38 29.36 10.52 -3.41
N SER A 39 28.87 9.68 -2.47
CA SER A 39 28.58 8.27 -2.73
C SER A 39 27.34 8.03 -3.63
N GLY A 40 26.54 9.05 -3.93
CA GLY A 40 25.30 8.92 -4.70
C GLY A 40 24.17 8.16 -3.97
N LEU A 41 24.37 7.79 -2.70
CA LEU A 41 23.36 7.13 -1.86
C LEU A 41 22.04 7.91 -1.78
N PRO A 42 22.04 9.25 -1.58
CA PRO A 42 20.79 10.02 -1.57
C PRO A 42 19.99 9.90 -2.87
N MET A 43 20.68 9.91 -4.01
CA MET A 43 20.06 9.77 -5.33
C MET A 43 19.47 8.37 -5.54
N LYS A 44 20.18 7.32 -5.10
CA LYS A 44 19.70 5.94 -5.15
C LYS A 44 18.45 5.75 -4.29
N ILE A 45 18.48 6.23 -3.03
CA ILE A 45 17.35 6.16 -2.11
C ILE A 45 16.15 6.91 -2.68
N TYR A 46 16.36 8.11 -3.21
CA TYR A 46 15.28 8.89 -3.85
C TYR A 46 14.67 8.14 -5.03
N ASN A 47 15.49 7.64 -5.96
CA ASN A 47 15.00 6.89 -7.12
C ASN A 47 14.29 5.59 -6.70
N GLU A 48 14.78 4.89 -5.70
CA GLU A 48 14.14 3.67 -5.22
C GLU A 48 12.75 3.96 -4.62
N ILE A 49 12.62 5.04 -3.85
CA ILE A 49 11.33 5.49 -3.30
C ILE A 49 10.36 5.87 -4.43
N THR A 50 10.81 6.65 -5.42
CA THR A 50 9.94 7.07 -6.54
C THR A 50 9.53 5.89 -7.41
N ILE A 51 10.45 4.96 -7.71
CA ILE A 51 10.16 3.74 -8.46
C ILE A 51 9.16 2.86 -7.71
N GLN A 52 9.34 2.67 -6.39
CA GLN A 52 8.39 1.90 -5.59
C GLN A 52 7.00 2.54 -5.57
N GLN A 53 6.92 3.87 -5.46
CA GLN A 53 5.65 4.59 -5.55
C GLN A 53 5.00 4.42 -6.92
N GLU A 54 5.75 4.57 -8.01
CA GLU A 54 5.25 4.35 -9.37
C GLU A 54 4.75 2.92 -9.57
N GLN A 55 5.50 1.91 -9.11
CA GLN A 55 5.09 0.51 -9.20
C GLN A 55 3.81 0.25 -8.42
N LYS A 56 3.67 0.83 -7.22
CA LYS A 56 2.44 0.72 -6.41
C LYS A 56 1.24 1.37 -7.11
N ILE A 57 1.42 2.53 -7.74
CA ILE A 57 0.35 3.21 -8.49
C ILE A 57 -0.05 2.38 -9.71
N ARG A 58 0.92 1.89 -10.49
CA ARG A 58 0.68 1.09 -11.68
C ARG A 58 -0.03 -0.23 -11.36
N SER A 59 0.46 -0.96 -10.35
CA SER A 59 -0.16 -2.22 -9.92
C SER A 59 -1.60 -2.02 -9.46
N TYR A 60 -1.86 -1.01 -8.62
CA TYR A 60 -3.22 -0.66 -8.20
C TYR A 60 -4.13 -0.35 -9.39
N LEU A 61 -3.68 0.50 -10.33
CA LEU A 61 -4.48 0.87 -11.49
C LEU A 61 -4.77 -0.33 -12.40
N GLN A 62 -3.78 -1.20 -12.59
CA GLN A 62 -3.93 -2.40 -13.40
C GLN A 62 -4.90 -3.40 -12.77
N GLU A 63 -4.79 -3.66 -11.47
CA GLU A 63 -5.70 -4.57 -10.75
C GLU A 63 -7.13 -4.02 -10.73
N ARG A 64 -7.28 -2.73 -10.42
CA ARG A 64 -8.57 -2.04 -10.49
C ARG A 64 -9.19 -2.19 -11.87
N GLU A 65 -8.44 -1.89 -12.93
CA GLU A 65 -8.94 -1.95 -14.30
C GLU A 65 -9.32 -3.38 -14.69
N GLN A 66 -8.51 -4.37 -14.32
CA GLN A 66 -8.79 -5.78 -14.58
C GLN A 66 -10.12 -6.20 -13.95
N TYR A 67 -10.35 -5.91 -12.67
CA TYR A 67 -11.59 -6.31 -11.99
C TYR A 67 -12.79 -5.50 -12.48
N PHE A 68 -12.61 -4.19 -12.68
CA PHE A 68 -13.69 -3.31 -13.12
C PHE A 68 -14.13 -3.60 -14.56
N SER A 69 -13.19 -3.66 -15.50
CA SER A 69 -13.46 -3.89 -16.93
C SER A 69 -14.10 -5.26 -17.17
N SER A 70 -13.57 -6.29 -16.52
CA SER A 70 -14.13 -7.64 -16.58
C SER A 70 -15.60 -7.66 -16.13
N SER A 71 -15.90 -6.98 -15.04
CA SER A 71 -17.27 -6.90 -14.50
C SER A 71 -18.20 -6.05 -15.36
N ASP A 72 -17.70 -4.95 -15.92
CA ASP A 72 -18.44 -4.09 -16.83
C ASP A 72 -18.80 -4.81 -18.13
N GLN A 73 -17.89 -5.61 -18.67
CA GLN A 73 -18.14 -6.42 -19.86
C GLN A 73 -19.25 -7.45 -19.62
N SER A 74 -19.20 -8.19 -18.50
CA SER A 74 -20.24 -9.17 -18.16
C SER A 74 -21.60 -8.51 -17.96
N PHE A 75 -21.63 -7.38 -17.26
CA PHE A 75 -22.86 -6.61 -17.07
C PHE A 75 -23.43 -6.12 -18.41
N LYS A 76 -22.60 -5.59 -19.31
CA LYS A 76 -23.03 -5.18 -20.66
C LYS A 76 -23.58 -6.36 -21.47
N GLN A 77 -22.93 -7.51 -21.42
CA GLN A 77 -23.41 -8.72 -22.08
C GLN A 77 -24.78 -9.16 -21.55
N LEU A 78 -24.99 -9.10 -20.23
CA LEU A 78 -26.30 -9.35 -19.63
C LEU A 78 -27.34 -8.37 -20.15
N MET A 79 -27.03 -7.07 -20.17
CA MET A 79 -27.95 -6.05 -20.70
C MET A 79 -28.30 -6.26 -22.17
N THR A 80 -27.33 -6.65 -23.00
CA THR A 80 -27.60 -7.01 -24.40
C THR A 80 -28.54 -8.20 -24.50
N LYS A 81 -28.34 -9.24 -23.68
CA LYS A 81 -29.23 -10.42 -23.64
C LYS A 81 -30.64 -10.05 -23.18
N ILE A 82 -30.79 -9.17 -22.19
CA ILE A 82 -32.10 -8.69 -21.71
C ILE A 82 -32.85 -8.00 -22.84
N ASN A 83 -32.17 -7.10 -23.56
CA ASN A 83 -32.77 -6.39 -24.70
C ASN A 83 -33.14 -7.35 -25.86
N ALA A 84 -32.32 -8.37 -26.11
CA ALA A 84 -32.56 -9.34 -27.19
C ALA A 84 -33.66 -10.36 -26.87
N THR A 85 -33.92 -10.64 -25.59
CA THR A 85 -34.89 -11.66 -25.16
C THR A 85 -36.31 -11.11 -24.97
N ASN A 86 -36.55 -9.83 -25.28
CA ASN A 86 -37.82 -9.13 -25.03
C ASN A 86 -38.37 -9.38 -23.61
N GLY A 87 -37.48 -9.55 -22.63
CA GLY A 87 -37.85 -9.79 -21.24
C GLY A 87 -38.31 -11.21 -20.89
N ASN A 88 -38.04 -12.25 -21.71
CA ASN A 88 -38.29 -13.63 -21.28
C ASN A 88 -37.32 -14.02 -20.13
N PRO A 89 -37.79 -14.16 -18.88
CA PRO A 89 -36.91 -14.32 -17.72
C PRO A 89 -36.22 -15.70 -17.69
N SER A 90 -36.87 -16.70 -18.26
CA SER A 90 -36.43 -18.09 -18.17
C SER A 90 -35.14 -18.38 -18.97
N SER A 91 -34.90 -17.67 -20.07
CA SER A 91 -33.65 -17.75 -20.84
C SER A 91 -32.51 -16.90 -20.24
N LEU A 92 -32.83 -16.00 -19.30
CA LEU A 92 -31.88 -15.09 -18.67
C LEU A 92 -31.30 -15.62 -17.36
N LYS A 93 -31.93 -16.64 -16.74
CA LYS A 93 -31.55 -17.15 -15.41
C LYS A 93 -30.09 -17.62 -15.30
N LEU A 94 -29.57 -18.28 -16.34
CA LEU A 94 -28.17 -18.70 -16.34
C LEU A 94 -27.23 -17.50 -16.45
N ALA A 95 -27.51 -16.59 -17.38
CA ALA A 95 -26.66 -15.42 -17.63
C ALA A 95 -26.67 -14.43 -16.44
N THR A 96 -27.81 -14.26 -15.77
CA THR A 96 -27.94 -13.44 -14.56
C THR A 96 -27.12 -14.02 -13.40
N ASN A 97 -27.26 -15.31 -13.11
CA ASN A 97 -26.47 -15.98 -12.06
C ASN A 97 -24.96 -15.95 -12.32
N GLU A 98 -24.53 -16.19 -13.56
CA GLU A 98 -23.10 -16.10 -13.92
C GLU A 98 -22.57 -14.67 -13.73
N THR A 99 -23.37 -13.67 -14.12
CA THR A 99 -23.02 -12.26 -13.97
C THR A 99 -22.97 -11.85 -12.51
N ASP A 100 -23.92 -12.30 -11.68
CA ASP A 100 -23.92 -12.06 -10.23
C ASP A 100 -22.68 -12.66 -9.55
N MET A 101 -22.40 -13.95 -9.77
CA MET A 101 -21.23 -14.60 -9.18
C MET A 101 -19.93 -13.89 -9.55
N MET A 102 -19.81 -13.47 -10.81
CA MET A 102 -18.65 -12.76 -11.30
C MET A 102 -18.56 -11.35 -10.71
N LEU A 103 -19.67 -10.63 -10.62
CA LEU A 103 -19.76 -9.33 -9.98
C LEU A 103 -19.35 -9.42 -8.51
N THR A 104 -19.99 -10.31 -7.75
CA THR A 104 -19.69 -10.52 -6.34
C THR A 104 -18.21 -10.87 -6.09
N ARG A 105 -17.62 -11.70 -6.95
CA ARG A 105 -16.20 -12.08 -6.82
C ARG A 105 -15.26 -10.90 -7.08
N ASN A 106 -15.49 -10.17 -8.16
CA ASN A 106 -14.64 -9.04 -8.55
C ASN A 106 -14.85 -7.83 -7.62
N TYR A 107 -16.06 -7.63 -7.09
CA TYR A 107 -16.35 -6.66 -6.05
C TYR A 107 -15.47 -6.85 -4.82
N LYS A 108 -15.44 -8.07 -4.27
CA LYS A 108 -14.60 -8.39 -3.09
C LYS A 108 -13.14 -8.07 -3.34
N LYS A 109 -12.62 -8.47 -4.50
CA LYS A 109 -11.24 -8.15 -4.88
C LYS A 109 -10.99 -6.66 -5.04
N LEU A 110 -11.97 -5.91 -5.55
CA LEU A 110 -11.88 -4.46 -5.72
C LEU A 110 -11.84 -3.77 -4.35
N ILE A 111 -12.76 -4.05 -3.44
CA ILE A 111 -12.81 -3.38 -2.12
C ILE A 111 -11.59 -3.70 -1.25
N ASP A 112 -10.97 -4.87 -1.47
CA ASP A 112 -9.77 -5.30 -0.74
C ASP A 112 -8.49 -4.65 -1.27
N LEU A 113 -8.55 -3.92 -2.41
CA LEU A 113 -7.41 -3.17 -2.91
C LEU A 113 -7.03 -2.05 -1.95
N ASN A 114 -5.73 -1.82 -1.80
CA ASN A 114 -5.21 -0.71 -1.01
C ASN A 114 -4.83 0.46 -1.94
N PRO A 115 -5.73 1.43 -2.20
CA PRO A 115 -5.45 2.52 -3.11
C PRO A 115 -4.32 3.43 -2.58
N PRO A 116 -3.42 3.93 -3.44
CA PRO A 116 -2.59 5.08 -3.10
C PRO A 116 -3.48 6.27 -2.71
N ARG A 117 -2.96 7.16 -1.86
CA ARG A 117 -3.73 8.24 -1.23
C ARG A 117 -4.45 9.11 -2.27
N GLU A 118 -3.78 9.39 -3.38
CA GLU A 118 -4.26 10.24 -4.48
C GLU A 118 -5.42 9.59 -5.25
N PHE A 119 -5.55 8.26 -5.20
CA PHE A 119 -6.56 7.50 -5.94
C PHE A 119 -7.72 7.03 -5.07
N LYS A 120 -7.77 7.41 -3.79
CA LYS A 120 -8.84 7.01 -2.87
C LYS A 120 -10.22 7.44 -3.37
N GLU A 121 -10.38 8.68 -3.83
CA GLU A 121 -11.67 9.15 -4.36
C GLU A 121 -12.10 8.36 -5.61
N LEU A 122 -11.16 8.07 -6.51
CA LEU A 122 -11.43 7.23 -7.69
C LEU A 122 -11.86 5.82 -7.26
N HIS A 123 -11.19 5.26 -6.26
CA HIS A 123 -11.51 3.96 -5.69
C HIS A 123 -12.95 3.92 -5.18
N ASP A 124 -13.29 4.86 -4.30
CA ASP A 124 -14.60 4.95 -3.65
C ASP A 124 -15.73 5.08 -4.69
N LYS A 125 -15.56 5.94 -5.71
CA LYS A 125 -16.52 6.06 -6.82
C LYS A 125 -16.65 4.78 -7.65
N THR A 126 -15.55 4.04 -7.82
CA THR A 126 -15.57 2.78 -8.56
C THR A 126 -16.35 1.72 -7.80
N VAL A 127 -16.16 1.66 -6.48
CA VAL A 127 -16.89 0.76 -5.57
C VAL A 127 -18.37 1.12 -5.56
N GLU A 128 -18.74 2.40 -5.46
CA GLU A 128 -20.13 2.86 -5.50
C GLU A 128 -20.84 2.44 -6.79
N LEU A 129 -20.23 2.68 -7.94
CA LEU A 129 -20.77 2.26 -9.24
C LEU A 129 -20.94 0.74 -9.32
N TYR A 130 -20.04 0.00 -8.68
CA TYR A 130 -20.11 -1.45 -8.61
C TYR A 130 -21.31 -1.93 -7.81
N VAL A 131 -21.56 -1.33 -6.64
CA VAL A 131 -22.71 -1.66 -5.79
C VAL A 131 -24.01 -1.46 -6.56
N ILE A 132 -24.13 -0.37 -7.33
CA ILE A 132 -25.32 -0.13 -8.17
C ILE A 132 -25.51 -1.25 -9.21
N LYS A 133 -24.43 -1.68 -9.87
CA LYS A 133 -24.49 -2.80 -10.84
C LYS A 133 -24.90 -4.10 -10.16
N GLN A 134 -24.38 -4.37 -8.97
CA GLN A 134 -24.70 -5.57 -8.21
C GLN A 134 -26.18 -5.58 -7.80
N VAL A 135 -26.69 -4.48 -7.24
CA VAL A 135 -28.12 -4.33 -6.90
C VAL A 135 -29.02 -4.53 -8.12
N ALA A 136 -28.61 -4.01 -9.29
CA ALA A 136 -29.36 -4.21 -10.52
C ALA A 136 -29.43 -5.68 -10.95
N VAL A 137 -28.35 -6.45 -10.75
CA VAL A 137 -28.35 -7.89 -11.05
C VAL A 137 -29.10 -8.68 -9.99
N ASP A 138 -28.95 -8.35 -8.70
CA ASP A 138 -29.68 -8.98 -7.59
C ASP A 138 -31.20 -8.86 -7.77
N TYR A 139 -31.67 -7.71 -8.26
CA TYR A 139 -33.07 -7.49 -8.62
C TYR A 139 -33.57 -8.41 -9.76
N LEU A 140 -32.69 -8.82 -10.67
CA LEU A 140 -33.03 -9.72 -11.77
C LEU A 140 -32.95 -11.20 -11.38
N VAL A 141 -32.21 -11.53 -10.32
CA VAL A 141 -32.09 -12.89 -9.76
C VAL A 141 -33.25 -13.20 -8.79
N SER A 142 -33.76 -12.18 -8.10
CA SER A 142 -34.88 -12.26 -7.13
C SER A 142 -36.22 -12.49 -7.80
#